data_AF-A0A955IYW0-F1
#
_entry.id   AF-A0A955IYW0-F1
#
_cell.length_a   1.000
_cell.length_b   1.000
_cell.length_c   1.000
_cell.angle_alpha   90.00
_cell.angle_beta   90.00
_cell.angle_gamma   90.00
#
_symmetry.space_group_name_H-M   'P 1'
#
loop_
_entity.id
_entity.type
_entity.pdbx_description
1 polymer ?
#
loop_
_entity_poly.entity_id
_entity_poly.type
_entity_poly.pdbx_seq_one_letter_code
_entity_poly.pdbx_strand_id
1 'polypeptide(L)'
;MAKKPISFTIDEDLLARLDRVAELRGETRTDVIERALRNDLPEQESMLESVANPLKREFVDRVLASPQLLRAIASVVNEKLPDDFEERAAKARPAIRSAGEKIQAERKAKKATTKKSRKDGSAG
;
A
#
# COMPACT_ATOMS: atom_id res chain seq x y z
N MET A 1 15.91 -19.76 0.97
CA MET A 1 16.30 -18.48 1.62
C MET A 1 16.15 -18.64 3.12
N ALA A 2 17.04 -18.07 3.93
CA ALA A 2 16.91 -18.12 5.39
C ALA A 2 15.71 -17.27 5.85
N LYS A 3 14.80 -17.87 6.64
CA LYS A 3 13.68 -17.15 7.24
C LYS A 3 14.15 -16.37 8.46
N LYS A 4 13.63 -15.17 8.67
CA LYS A 4 13.88 -14.37 9.89
C LYS A 4 12.69 -14.55 10.84
N PRO A 5 12.91 -14.91 12.12
CA PRO A 5 11.83 -14.96 13.09
C PRO A 5 11.30 -13.55 13.35
N ILE A 6 9.98 -13.43 13.42
CA ILE A 6 9.26 -12.19 13.70
C ILE A 6 8.27 -12.46 14.83
N SER A 7 8.17 -11.53 15.77
CA SER A 7 7.19 -11.53 16.86
C SER A 7 6.31 -10.29 16.71
N PHE A 8 5.01 -10.48 16.87
CA PHE A 8 4.02 -9.42 16.81
C PHE A 8 2.81 -9.81 17.68
N THR A 9 2.05 -8.81 18.09
CA THR A 9 0.76 -9.00 18.77
C THR A 9 -0.36 -8.99 17.75
N ILE A 10 -1.38 -9.83 17.97
CA ILE A 10 -2.55 -9.93 17.11
C ILE A 10 -3.79 -10.09 17.98
N ASP A 11 -4.91 -9.56 17.48
CA ASP A 11 -6.22 -9.72 18.10
C ASP A 11 -6.65 -11.20 18.12
N GLU A 12 -7.35 -11.61 19.18
CA GLU A 12 -7.76 -12.99 19.40
C GLU A 12 -8.73 -13.49 18.33
N ASP A 13 -9.68 -12.67 17.90
CA ASP A 13 -10.63 -13.03 16.85
C ASP A 13 -9.92 -13.21 15.50
N LEU A 14 -8.94 -12.36 15.22
CA LEU A 14 -8.14 -12.48 14.01
C LEU A 14 -7.27 -13.74 14.02
N LEU A 15 -6.70 -14.09 15.17
CA LEU A 15 -5.96 -15.35 15.35
C LEU A 15 -6.86 -16.57 15.13
N ALA A 16 -8.06 -16.58 15.72
CA ALA A 16 -9.03 -17.66 15.54
C ALA A 16 -9.45 -17.83 14.07
N ARG A 17 -9.65 -16.73 13.35
CA ARG A 17 -9.93 -16.76 11.90
C ARG A 17 -8.78 -17.34 11.10
N LEU A 18 -7.54 -17.00 11.45
CA LEU A 18 -6.35 -17.52 10.79
C LEU A 18 -6.22 -19.04 10.99
N ASP A 19 -6.49 -19.52 12.21
CA ASP A 19 -6.48 -20.94 12.55
C ASP A 19 -7.51 -21.73 11.78
N ARG A 20 -8.73 -21.19 11.70
CA ARG A 20 -9.79 -21.81 10.91
C ARG A 20 -9.40 -21.94 9.43
N VAL A 21 -8.75 -20.92 8.86
CA VAL A 21 -8.28 -20.98 7.46
C VAL A 21 -7.16 -22.01 7.30
N ALA A 22 -6.24 -22.09 8.25
CA ALA A 22 -5.16 -23.08 8.25
C ALA A 22 -5.71 -24.51 8.31
N GLU A 23 -6.65 -24.77 9.21
CA GLU A 23 -7.33 -26.06 9.36
C GLU A 23 -8.06 -26.47 8.08
N LEU A 24 -8.90 -25.58 7.53
CA LEU A 24 -9.66 -25.86 6.31
C LEU A 24 -8.78 -26.15 5.07
N ARG A 25 -7.53 -25.68 5.08
CA ARG A 25 -6.58 -25.87 3.98
C ARG A 25 -5.55 -26.95 4.25
N GLY A 26 -5.50 -27.50 5.46
CA GLY A 26 -4.44 -28.44 5.87
C GLY A 26 -3.05 -27.79 5.85
N GLU A 27 -2.96 -26.49 6.10
CA GLU A 27 -1.72 -25.70 6.08
C GLU A 27 -1.31 -25.30 7.49
N THR A 28 -0.04 -24.92 7.68
CA THR A 28 0.35 -24.30 8.96
C THR A 28 -0.11 -22.85 9.02
N ARG A 29 -0.30 -22.34 10.24
CA ARG A 29 -0.57 -20.92 10.49
C ARG A 29 0.43 -20.00 9.79
N THR A 30 1.72 -20.37 9.85
CA THR A 30 2.81 -19.64 9.21
C THR A 30 2.64 -19.57 7.69
N ASP A 31 2.26 -20.67 7.04
CA ASP A 31 2.09 -20.70 5.59
C ASP A 31 0.93 -19.82 5.13
N VAL A 32 -0.16 -19.79 5.91
CA VAL A 32 -1.30 -18.89 5.66
C VAL A 32 -0.86 -17.43 5.74
N ILE A 33 -0.11 -17.05 6.78
CA ILE A 33 0.43 -15.70 6.96
C ILE A 33 1.37 -15.34 5.81
N GLU A 34 2.35 -16.20 5.51
CA GLU A 34 3.34 -15.93 4.46
C GLU A 34 2.68 -15.76 3.09
N ARG A 35 1.67 -16.57 2.76
CA ARG A 35 0.92 -16.44 1.52
C ARG A 35 0.11 -15.15 1.48
N ALA A 36 -0.58 -14.82 2.56
CA ALA A 36 -1.36 -13.57 2.63
C ALA A 36 -0.45 -12.36 2.40
N LEU A 37 0.70 -12.31 3.09
CA LEU A 37 1.69 -11.24 2.93
C LEU A 37 2.27 -11.21 1.52
N ARG A 38 2.64 -12.37 0.95
CA ARG A 38 3.23 -12.46 -0.40
C ARG A 38 2.28 -11.98 -1.49
N ASN A 39 0.98 -12.24 -1.32
CA ASN A 39 -0.02 -11.86 -2.31
C ASN A 39 -0.41 -10.38 -2.19
N ASP A 40 -0.48 -9.85 -0.97
CA ASP A 40 -0.99 -8.50 -0.70
C ASP A 40 0.10 -7.41 -0.78
N LEU A 41 1.33 -7.71 -0.32
CA LEU A 41 2.42 -6.72 -0.31
C LEU A 41 2.75 -6.13 -1.69
N PRO A 42 2.86 -6.90 -2.79
CA PRO A 42 3.18 -6.33 -4.10
C PRO A 42 2.13 -5.32 -4.58
N GLU A 43 0.85 -5.57 -4.29
CA GLU A 43 -0.23 -4.66 -4.64
C GLU A 43 -0.16 -3.38 -3.80
N GLN A 44 0.07 -3.50 -2.48
CA GLN A 44 0.26 -2.35 -1.61
C GLN A 44 1.51 -1.53 -2.01
N GLU A 45 2.62 -2.19 -2.33
CA GLU A 45 3.85 -1.56 -2.81
C GLU A 45 3.58 -0.80 -4.12
N SER A 46 2.96 -1.45 -5.10
CA SER A 46 2.59 -0.84 -6.39
C SER A 46 1.65 0.35 -6.20
N MET A 47 0.66 0.23 -5.33
CA MET A 47 -0.26 1.31 -4.99
C MET A 47 0.51 2.48 -4.40
N LEU A 48 1.34 2.26 -3.39
CA LEU A 48 2.18 3.28 -2.75
C LEU A 48 3.15 3.94 -3.76
N GLU A 49 3.74 3.15 -4.67
CA GLU A 49 4.57 3.67 -5.75
C GLU A 49 3.80 4.55 -6.74
N SER A 50 2.56 4.19 -7.03
CA SER A 50 1.68 4.99 -7.90
C SER A 50 1.38 6.35 -7.27
N VAL A 51 1.21 6.43 -5.95
CA VAL A 51 1.01 7.69 -5.23
C VAL A 51 2.30 8.49 -5.08
N ALA A 52 3.46 7.84 -5.17
CA ALA A 52 4.75 8.53 -5.17
C ALA A 52 5.00 9.34 -6.46
N ASN A 53 4.35 8.97 -7.57
CA ASN A 53 4.43 9.73 -8.82
C ASN A 53 3.54 11.00 -8.74
N PRO A 54 4.12 12.21 -8.88
CA PRO A 54 3.38 13.46 -8.77
C PRO A 54 2.17 13.57 -9.72
N LEU A 55 2.32 13.10 -10.96
CA LEU A 55 1.28 13.17 -11.97
C LEU A 55 0.11 12.24 -11.65
N LYS A 56 0.42 11.01 -11.19
CA LYS A 56 -0.62 10.05 -10.78
C LYS A 56 -1.31 10.50 -9.49
N ARG A 57 -0.56 11.05 -8.54
CA ARG A 57 -1.12 11.62 -7.30
C ARG A 57 -2.07 12.76 -7.59
N GLU A 58 -1.68 13.70 -8.45
CA GLU A 58 -2.53 14.84 -8.83
C GLU A 58 -3.77 14.39 -9.61
N PHE A 59 -3.62 13.37 -10.47
CA PHE A 59 -4.74 12.75 -11.16
C PHE A 59 -5.73 12.12 -10.17
N VAL A 60 -5.24 11.30 -9.23
CA VAL A 60 -6.05 10.69 -8.16
C VAL A 60 -6.73 11.77 -7.31
N ASP A 61 -6.00 12.83 -6.93
CA ASP A 61 -6.55 13.94 -6.15
C ASP A 61 -7.66 14.70 -6.90
N ARG A 62 -7.54 14.88 -8.23
CA ARG A 62 -8.58 15.51 -9.07
C ARG A 62 -9.77 14.61 -9.31
N VAL A 63 -9.55 13.32 -9.52
CA VAL A 63 -10.63 12.33 -9.65
C VAL A 63 -11.44 12.30 -8.36
N LEU A 64 -10.78 12.18 -7.20
CA LEU A 64 -11.44 12.22 -5.89
C LEU A 64 -12.03 13.61 -5.55
N ALA A 65 -11.63 14.67 -6.24
CA ALA A 65 -12.22 16.01 -6.09
C ALA A 65 -13.55 16.18 -6.81
N SER A 66 -13.81 15.36 -7.83
CA SER A 66 -14.87 15.58 -8.79
C SER A 66 -15.88 14.43 -8.73
N PRO A 67 -17.05 14.66 -8.10
CA PRO A 67 -18.15 13.70 -8.10
C PRO A 67 -18.55 13.23 -9.51
N GLN A 68 -18.42 14.13 -10.50
CA GLN A 68 -18.74 13.81 -11.90
C GLN A 68 -17.74 12.81 -12.50
N LEU A 69 -16.43 12.99 -12.25
CA LEU A 69 -15.42 12.04 -12.73
C LEU A 69 -15.53 10.69 -12.03
N LEU A 70 -15.86 10.69 -10.74
CA LEU A 70 -16.11 9.46 -9.99
C LEU A 70 -17.29 8.68 -10.54
N ARG A 71 -18.42 9.35 -10.77
CA ARG A 71 -19.60 8.73 -11.39
C ARG A 71 -19.31 8.22 -12.80
N ALA A 72 -18.50 8.94 -13.58
CA ALA A 72 -18.07 8.51 -14.90
C ALA A 72 -17.23 7.21 -14.82
N ILE A 73 -16.25 7.14 -13.92
CA ILE A 73 -15.45 5.91 -13.72
C ILE A 73 -16.32 4.75 -13.25
N ALA A 74 -17.19 4.99 -12.28
CA ALA A 74 -18.14 4.00 -11.76
C ALA A 74 -19.05 3.44 -12.86
N SER A 75 -19.53 4.30 -13.76
CA SER A 75 -20.33 3.88 -14.92
C SER A 75 -19.55 3.02 -15.92
N VAL A 76 -18.23 3.25 -16.06
CA VAL A 76 -17.36 2.45 -16.95
C VAL A 76 -17.09 1.06 -16.35
N VAL A 77 -16.92 0.95 -15.04
CA VAL A 77 -16.73 -0.33 -14.35
C VAL A 77 -18.05 -1.03 -13.97
N ASN A 78 -19.18 -0.43 -14.33
CA ASN A 78 -20.54 -0.92 -14.07
C ASN A 78 -20.83 -1.16 -12.57
N GLU A 79 -20.18 -0.39 -11.69
CA GLU A 79 -20.41 -0.40 -10.25
C GLU A 79 -21.20 0.84 -9.82
N LYS A 80 -22.05 0.69 -8.81
CA LYS A 80 -22.70 1.81 -8.14
C LYS A 80 -21.79 2.31 -7.03
N LEU A 81 -21.52 3.62 -7.02
CA LEU A 81 -20.83 4.25 -5.91
C LEU A 81 -21.70 4.17 -4.65
N PRO A 82 -21.15 3.71 -3.51
CA PRO A 82 -21.82 3.81 -2.23
C PRO A 82 -22.18 5.27 -1.89
N ASP A 83 -23.31 5.49 -1.21
CA ASP A 83 -23.77 6.83 -0.84
C ASP A 83 -22.79 7.56 0.10
N ASP A 84 -22.00 6.79 0.87
CA ASP A 84 -20.96 7.29 1.79
C ASP A 84 -19.58 7.47 1.12
N PHE A 85 -19.46 7.15 -0.17
CA PHE A 85 -18.17 7.12 -0.86
C PHE A 85 -17.51 8.49 -0.93
N GLU A 86 -18.28 9.56 -1.16
CA GLU A 86 -17.75 10.93 -1.21
C GLU A 86 -17.14 11.35 0.14
N GLU A 87 -17.76 10.95 1.25
CA GLU A 87 -17.25 11.23 2.59
C GLU A 87 -15.99 10.40 2.90
N ARG A 88 -15.95 9.13 2.47
CA ARG A 88 -14.77 8.27 2.58
C ARG A 88 -13.61 8.76 1.72
N ALA A 89 -13.90 9.22 0.51
CA ALA A 89 -12.92 9.84 -0.38
C ALA A 89 -12.34 11.12 0.23
N ALA A 90 -13.18 11.99 0.79
CA ALA A 90 -12.73 13.20 1.47
C ALA A 90 -11.80 12.89 2.66
N LYS A 91 -12.11 11.86 3.46
CA LYS A 91 -11.26 11.39 4.58
C LYS A 91 -9.95 10.74 4.12
N ALA A 92 -9.94 10.08 2.96
CA ALA A 92 -8.77 9.38 2.45
C ALA A 92 -7.71 10.30 1.79
N ARG A 93 -8.14 11.43 1.21
CA ARG A 93 -7.26 12.41 0.53
C ARG A 93 -6.03 12.86 1.32
N PRO A 94 -6.13 13.28 2.61
CA PRO A 94 -4.96 13.68 3.38
C PRO A 94 -3.99 12.51 3.64
N ALA A 95 -4.49 11.29 3.80
CA ALA A 95 -3.65 10.10 3.98
C ALA A 95 -2.87 9.76 2.69
N ILE A 96 -3.52 9.84 1.53
CA ILE A 96 -2.90 9.64 0.21
C ILE A 96 -1.78 10.66 -0.03
N ARG A 97 -2.04 11.94 0.25
CA ARG A 97 -1.05 13.02 0.06
C ARG A 97 0.18 12.85 0.96
N SER A 98 -0.04 12.59 2.25
CA SER A 98 1.03 12.40 3.22
C SER A 98 1.87 11.14 2.96
N ALA A 99 1.25 10.04 2.52
CA ALA A 99 1.96 8.83 2.10
C ALA A 99 2.89 9.12 0.90
N GLY A 100 2.39 9.81 -0.13
CA GLY A 100 3.21 10.18 -1.30
C GLY A 100 4.39 11.08 -0.96
N GLU A 101 4.21 12.04 -0.04
CA GLU A 101 5.28 12.92 0.45
C GLU A 101 6.37 12.15 1.22
N LYS A 102 5.97 11.23 2.11
CA LYS A 102 6.91 10.36 2.84
C LYS A 102 7.75 9.49 1.91
N ILE A 103 7.12 8.85 0.92
CA ILE A 103 7.83 7.99 -0.04
C ILE A 103 8.82 8.80 -0.90
N GLN A 104 8.45 10.02 -1.30
CA GLN A 104 9.39 10.89 -2.00
C GLN A 104 10.57 11.34 -1.12
N ALA A 105 10.32 11.65 0.15
CA ALA A 105 11.38 12.00 1.10
C ALA A 105 12.37 10.85 1.30
N GLU A 106 11.87 9.62 1.47
CA GLU A 106 12.70 8.42 1.56
C GLU A 106 13.51 8.17 0.29
N ARG A 107 12.90 8.34 -0.90
CA ARG A 107 13.61 8.21 -2.19
C ARG A 107 14.73 9.25 -2.33
N LYS A 108 14.50 10.50 -1.92
CA LYS A 108 15.52 11.56 -1.94
C LYS A 108 16.64 11.25 -0.94
N ALA A 109 16.31 10.78 0.26
CA ALA A 109 17.27 10.39 1.29
C ALA A 109 18.16 9.21 0.84
N LYS A 110 17.57 8.17 0.24
CA LYS A 110 18.30 7.04 -0.35
C LYS A 110 19.22 7.47 -1.50
N LYS A 111 18.75 8.33 -2.42
CA LYS A 111 19.60 8.87 -3.50
C LYS A 111 20.76 9.73 -2.98
N ALA A 112 20.56 10.50 -1.92
CA ALA A 112 21.61 11.33 -1.32
C ALA A 112 22.70 10.48 -0.64
N THR A 113 22.32 9.41 0.04
CA THR A 113 23.25 8.46 0.67
C THR A 113 24.05 7.66 -0.36
N THR A 114 23.42 7.18 -1.45
CA THR A 114 24.13 6.48 -2.54
C THR A 114 25.08 7.41 -3.31
N LYS A 115 24.77 8.71 -3.43
CA LYS A 115 25.65 9.68 -4.09
C LYS A 115 26.84 10.05 -3.23
N LYS A 116 26.69 10.07 -1.90
CA LYS A 116 27.78 10.30 -0.95
C LYS A 116 28.76 9.12 -0.91
N SER A 117 28.27 7.89 -0.84
CA SER A 117 29.12 6.69 -0.84
C SER A 117 29.91 6.48 -2.15
N ARG A 118 29.38 6.91 -3.30
CA ARG A 118 30.13 6.92 -4.57
C ARG A 118 31.18 8.02 -4.68
N LYS A 119 31.01 9.14 -3.97
CA LYS A 119 31.98 10.24 -3.96
C LYS A 119 33.17 9.94 -3.03
N ASP A 120 32.92 9.23 -1.94
CA ASP A 120 33.95 8.86 -0.96
C ASP A 120 34.75 7.60 -1.39
N GLY A 121 34.22 6.79 -2.32
CA GLY A 121 34.88 5.59 -2.87
C GLY A 121 35.67 5.79 -4.18
N SER A 122 35.82 7.03 -4.66
CA SER A 122 36.54 7.36 -5.91
C SER A 122 37.91 8.01 -5.67
N ALA A 123 38.38 8.04 -4.42
CA ALA A 123 39.73 8.50 -4.05
C ALA A 123 40.52 7.31 -3.47
N GLY A 124 40.78 6.31 -4.31
CA GLY A 124 41.61 5.15 -4.02
C GLY A 124 42.19 4.59 -5.31
#